data_AF-A0A1Y4BBV0-F1
#
_entry.id   AF-A0A1Y4BBV0-F1
#
_cell.length_a   1.000
_cell.length_b   1.000
_cell.length_c   1.000
_cell.angle_alpha   90.00
_cell.angle_beta   90.00
_cell.angle_gamma   90.00
#
_symmetry.space_group_name_H-M   'P 1'
#
loop_
_entity.id
_entity.type
_entity.pdbx_description
1 polymer ?
#
loop_
_entity_poly.entity_id
_entity_poly.type
_entity_poly.pdbx_seq_one_letter_code
_entity_poly.pdbx_strand_id
1 'polypeptide(L)' 'MARIFNVNGVCRPNRHYMVDLSSRLAAIKKMVDDGAYFTINKARQYGKTTMLQALAHYLLFWYQDSAN' A
#
# COMPACT_ATOMS: atom_id res chain seq x y z
N MET A 1 -12.41 9.92 -18.60
CA MET A 1 -13.14 10.23 -17.34
C MET A 1 -12.17 10.85 -16.35
N ALA A 2 -12.58 11.92 -15.65
CA ALA A 2 -11.78 12.47 -14.56
C ALA A 2 -11.78 11.52 -13.35
N ARG A 3 -10.68 11.50 -12.58
CA ARG A 3 -10.61 10.74 -11.31
C ARG A 3 -11.58 11.35 -10.29
N ILE A 4 -12.01 10.54 -9.32
CA ILE A 4 -12.92 10.95 -8.23
C ILE A 4 -12.29 10.74 -6.86
N PHE A 5 -12.75 11.49 -5.85
CA PHE A 5 -12.39 11.19 -4.46
C PHE A 5 -13.18 9.98 -3.96
N ASN A 6 -12.53 9.14 -3.16
CA ASN A 6 -13.16 7.99 -2.54
C ASN A 6 -12.82 7.92 -1.06
N VAL A 7 -13.86 7.93 -0.23
CA VAL A 7 -13.75 7.83 1.23
C VAL A 7 -14.25 6.49 1.77
N ASN A 8 -14.85 5.66 0.90
CA ASN A 8 -15.47 4.39 1.27
C ASN A 8 -14.72 3.21 0.64
N GLY A 9 -14.40 2.20 1.45
CA GLY A 9 -13.72 1.00 0.96
C GLY A 9 -12.32 1.29 0.39
N VAL A 10 -11.88 0.41 -0.52
CA VAL A 10 -10.52 0.46 -1.08
C VAL A 10 -10.41 1.45 -2.23
N CYS A 11 -9.29 2.18 -2.30
CA CYS A 11 -9.03 3.08 -3.40
C CYS A 11 -8.40 2.37 -4.61
N ARG A 12 -8.87 2.67 -5.82
CA ARG A 12 -8.36 2.11 -7.07
C ARG A 12 -7.58 3.20 -7.83
N PRO A 13 -6.26 3.05 -8.09
CA PRO A 13 -5.44 4.11 -8.71
C PRO A 13 -5.90 4.57 -10.10
N ASN A 14 -6.54 3.67 -10.86
CA ASN A 14 -7.10 3.98 -12.18
C ASN A 14 -8.41 4.79 -12.13
N ARG A 15 -9.04 4.92 -10.96
CA ARG A 15 -10.36 5.57 -10.79
C ARG A 15 -10.33 6.70 -9.77
N HIS A 16 -9.55 6.57 -8.71
CA HIS A 16 -9.58 7.45 -7.55
C HIS A 16 -8.34 8.33 -7.46
N TYR A 17 -8.49 9.53 -6.92
CA TYR A 17 -7.34 10.31 -6.46
C TYR A 17 -6.61 9.54 -5.36
N MET A 18 -5.31 9.38 -5.54
CA MET A 18 -4.42 8.62 -4.66
C MET A 18 -3.26 9.51 -4.26
N VAL A 19 -2.85 9.41 -3.00
CA VAL A 19 -1.55 9.90 -2.56
C VAL A 19 -0.48 8.88 -2.96
N ASP A 20 0.74 9.34 -3.19
CA ASP A 20 1.87 8.45 -3.38
C ASP A 20 2.15 7.66 -2.09
N LEU A 21 2.23 6.33 -2.23
CA LEU A 21 2.50 5.41 -1.13
C LEU A 21 3.94 4.89 -1.13
N SER A 22 4.73 5.20 -2.16
CA SER A 22 6.03 4.57 -2.43
C SER A 22 7.00 4.67 -1.25
N SER A 23 7.14 5.85 -0.65
CA SER A 23 8.01 6.06 0.51
C SER A 23 7.60 5.23 1.73
N ARG A 24 6.30 5.12 1.99
CA ARG A 24 5.76 4.31 3.09
C ARG A 24 5.93 2.82 2.83
N LEU A 25 5.72 2.39 1.59
CA LEU A 25 5.90 1.00 1.17
C LEU A 25 7.37 0.57 1.29
N ALA A 26 8.31 1.43 0.86
CA ALA A 26 9.74 1.17 1.02
C ALA A 26 10.15 1.04 2.50
N ALA A 27 9.65 1.93 3.37
CA ALA A 27 9.90 1.84 4.81
C ALA A 27 9.34 0.55 5.43
N ILE A 28 8.13 0.12 5.02
CA ILE A 28 7.56 -1.16 5.49
C ILE A 28 8.33 -2.35 4.95
N LYS A 29 8.73 -2.34 3.67
CA LYS A 29 9.56 -3.42 3.11
C LYS A 29 10.86 -3.59 3.89
N LYS A 30 11.53 -2.49 4.27
CA LYS A 30 12.72 -2.57 5.13
C LYS A 30 12.44 -3.32 6.43
N MET A 31 11.34 -3.00 7.11
CA MET A 31 10.94 -3.73 8.32
C MET A 31 10.66 -5.22 8.05
N VAL A 32 10.06 -5.55 6.90
CA VAL A 32 9.81 -6.95 6.49
C VAL A 32 11.12 -7.69 6.21
N ASP A 33 12.04 -7.06 5.47
CA ASP A 33 13.37 -7.63 5.17
C ASP A 33 14.17 -7.87 6.46
N ASP A 34 14.02 -7.01 7.46
CA ASP A 34 14.64 -7.12 8.79
C ASP A 34 13.92 -8.16 9.70
N GLY A 35 12.86 -8.81 9.23
CA GLY A 35 12.08 -9.79 10.01
C GLY A 35 11.25 -9.20 11.15
N ALA A 36 11.00 -7.89 11.13
CA ALA A 36 10.32 -7.18 12.20
C ALA A 36 8.78 -7.28 12.11
N TYR A 37 8.13 -7.27 13.27
CA TYR A 37 6.69 -7.06 13.37
C TYR A 37 6.37 -5.56 13.33
N PHE A 38 5.33 -5.17 12.57
CA PHE A 38 4.85 -3.79 12.52
C PHE A 38 3.32 -3.74 12.61
N THR A 39 2.79 -2.58 12.99
CA THR A 39 1.34 -2.35 13.08
C THR A 39 0.91 -1.16 12.24
N ILE A 40 -0.29 -1.21 11.66
CA ILE A 40 -0.90 -0.09 10.93
C ILE A 40 -2.12 0.39 11.72
N ASN A 41 -1.92 1.36 12.60
CA ASN A 41 -2.99 1.94 13.42
C ASN A 41 -3.39 3.35 12.95
N LYS A 42 -4.64 3.49 12.49
CA LYS A 42 -5.31 4.75 12.16
C LYS A 42 -6.83 4.60 12.32
N ALA A 43 -7.56 5.69 12.46
CA ALA A 43 -9.03 5.68 12.54
C ALA A 43 -9.71 5.12 11.27
N ARG A 44 -11.03 4.92 11.32
CA ARG A 44 -11.82 4.41 10.17
C ARG A 44 -11.63 5.29 8.93
N GLN A 45 -11.61 4.67 7.74
CA GLN A 45 -11.47 5.35 6.45
C GLN A 45 -10.12 6.06 6.17
N TYR A 46 -9.09 5.84 6.99
CA TYR A 46 -7.73 6.34 6.73
C TYR A 46 -6.92 5.52 5.69
N GLY A 47 -7.58 4.74 4.84
CA GLY A 47 -6.92 3.99 3.78
C GLY A 47 -6.08 2.80 4.24
N LYS A 48 -6.32 2.24 5.43
CA LYS A 48 -5.58 1.06 5.93
C LYS A 48 -5.67 -0.14 4.98
N THR A 49 -6.87 -0.47 4.51
CA THR A 49 -7.11 -1.54 3.53
C THR A 49 -6.40 -1.25 2.20
N THR A 50 -6.44 0.00 1.73
CA THR A 50 -5.71 0.45 0.54
C THR A 50 -4.20 0.26 0.71
N MET A 51 -3.65 0.61 1.88
CA MET A 51 -2.23 0.43 2.19
C MET A 51 -1.83 -1.04 2.21
N LEU A 52 -2.63 -1.90 2.84
CA LEU A 52 -2.38 -3.35 2.88
C LEU A 52 -2.40 -3.98 1.48
N GLN A 53 -3.36 -3.59 0.63
CA GLN A 53 -3.42 -4.09 -0.75
C GLN A 53 -2.23 -3.62 -1.58
N ALA A 54 -1.86 -2.33 -1.47
CA ALA A 54 -0.67 -1.80 -2.13
C ALA A 54 0.61 -2.49 -1.65
N LEU A 55 0.72 -2.77 -0.34
CA LEU A 55 1.85 -3.50 0.23
C LEU A 55 1.95 -4.93 -0.30
N ALA A 56 0.84 -5.66 -0.39
CA ALA A 56 0.84 -7.01 -0.94
C ALA A 56 1.38 -7.03 -2.38
N HIS A 57 0.91 -6.11 -3.23
CA HIS A 57 1.38 -6.00 -4.62
C HIS A 57 2.86 -5.57 -4.70
N TYR A 58 3.27 -4.62 -3.85
CA TYR A 58 4.64 -4.15 -3.78
C TYR A 58 5.61 -5.27 -3.39
N LEU A 59 5.33 -6.00 -2.32
CA LEU A 59 6.16 -7.12 -1.88
C LEU A 59 6.19 -8.25 -2.92
N LEU A 60 5.05 -8.53 -3.56
CA LEU A 60 4.98 -9.50 -4.64
C LEU A 60 5.94 -9.13 -5.78
N PHE A 61 5.89 -7.87 -6.25
CA PHE A 61 6.79 -7.37 -7.27
C PHE A 61 8.26 -7.58 -6.88
N TRP A 62 8.67 -7.14 -5.69
CA TRP A 62 10.07 -7.24 -5.27
C TRP A 62 10.57 -8.68 -5.09
N TYR A 63 9.77 -9.55 -4.46
CA TYR A 63 10.22 -10.93 -4.19
C TYR A 63 10.05 -11.87 -5.40
N GLN A 64 9.18 -11.56 -6.35
CA GLN A 64 9.11 -12.29 -7.62
C GLN A 64 10.22 -11.87 -8.58
N ASP A 65 10.58 -10.58 -8.60
CA ASP A 65 11.70 -10.07 -9.39
C ASP A 65 13.05 -10.62 -8.89
N SER A 66 13.20 -10.81 -7.58
CA SER A 66 14.40 -11.40 -6.97
C SER A 66 14.60 -12.89 -7.27
N ALA A 67 13.57 -13.56 -7.82
CA ALA A 67 13.57 -14.99 -8.11
C ALA A 67 13.88 -15.32 -9.59
N ASN A 68 14.09 -14.31 -10.42
CA ASN A 68 14.60 -14.40 -11.79
C ASN A 68 15.98 -13.74 -11.90
#